data_AF-A0A2G5KFF1-F1
#
_entry.id   AF-A0A2G5KFF1-F1
#
_cell.length_a   1.000
_cell.length_b   1.000
_cell.length_c   1.000
_cell.angle_alpha   90.00
_cell.angle_beta   90.00
_cell.angle_gamma   90.00
#
_symmetry.space_group_name_H-M   'P 1'
#
loop_
_entity.id
_entity.type
_entity.pdbx_description
1 polymer ?
#
loop_
_entity_poly.entity_id
_entity_poly.type
_entity_poly.pdbx_seq_one_letter_code
_entity_poly.pdbx_strand_id
1 'polypeptide(L)'
;MKLPITALTLFFVSLISFSQNLPSLLKGKNINSTFSILAYDEHTQEWGVAVATNNIYVGNSTIYIEPGLGAFSVIAETEPSYAQAGFEKLREGKSIMDAIQYTKNKDDQANYRQVSGIDKDGKVYAFTGKSLKYWNGNASQILGKNYVVMGNQLEDSVLSSMSRSFETANGTLAQRLMESLVAGQRSGGQISGKQSAALVVKGTNNDWFNQIDLRVDHSSSPVDDLKKLMDFHYGRIRLNQALYAHREGNQSRALKKLSESEKMLDGWTGMYSRIASANILLDNKENAVKWVKKGISENPNWSVYLPAFYFLKDSPEMKGLINPSRFTTKDWEAALNMLSNLGRELEVIELAHRLKSDKIESSYLNFLLGRSYFYEKDNEKAIKFLELALQMDKENIEAEMLLNKINS
;
A
#
# COMPACT_ATOMS: atom_id res chain seq x y z
N MET A 1 -50.91 10.81 67.13
CA MET A 1 -49.71 11.66 66.98
C MET A 1 -48.89 11.05 65.84
N LYS A 2 -48.94 11.66 64.64
CA LYS A 2 -48.31 11.14 63.42
C LYS A 2 -46.90 11.74 63.29
N LEU A 3 -45.87 10.91 63.18
CA LEU A 3 -44.50 11.31 62.83
C LEU A 3 -44.31 11.22 61.31
N PRO A 4 -43.65 12.19 60.65
CA PRO A 4 -43.58 12.26 59.20
C PRO A 4 -42.45 11.38 58.65
N ILE A 5 -42.76 10.66 57.58
CA ILE A 5 -41.80 9.93 56.74
C ILE A 5 -40.98 10.97 55.98
N THR A 6 -39.70 11.10 56.31
CA THR A 6 -38.75 11.94 55.57
C THR A 6 -38.36 11.18 54.30
N ALA A 7 -38.89 11.62 53.16
CA ALA A 7 -38.46 11.12 51.85
C ALA A 7 -37.02 11.57 51.59
N LEU A 8 -36.09 10.61 51.56
CA LEU A 8 -34.71 10.84 51.15
C LEU A 8 -34.70 10.93 49.61
N THR A 9 -34.89 12.14 49.08
CA THR A 9 -34.74 12.40 47.65
C THR A 9 -33.26 12.25 47.29
N LEU A 10 -32.86 11.09 46.76
CA LEU A 10 -31.55 10.91 46.13
C LEU A 10 -31.49 11.87 44.94
N PHE A 11 -30.76 12.98 45.10
CA PHE A 11 -30.32 13.79 43.97
C PHE A 11 -29.31 12.95 43.19
N PHE A 12 -29.77 12.31 42.11
CA PHE A 12 -28.89 11.84 41.04
C PHE A 12 -28.29 13.10 40.40
N VAL A 13 -27.21 13.62 40.99
CA VAL A 13 -26.32 14.52 40.25
C VAL A 13 -25.78 13.66 39.12
N SER A 14 -26.23 13.90 37.90
CA SER A 14 -25.55 13.37 36.72
C SER A 14 -24.14 13.94 36.75
N LEU A 15 -23.20 13.21 37.35
CA LEU A 15 -21.80 13.35 37.01
C LEU A 15 -21.76 13.13 35.51
N ILE A 16 -21.60 14.23 34.77
CA ILE A 16 -21.30 14.15 33.35
C ILE A 16 -20.01 13.36 33.30
N SER A 17 -20.13 12.10 32.89
CA SER A 17 -19.00 11.21 32.64
C SER A 17 -18.21 11.79 31.48
N PHE A 18 -17.30 12.72 31.76
CA PHE A 18 -16.29 13.17 30.79
C PHE A 18 -15.17 12.12 30.74
N SER A 19 -15.52 10.94 30.23
CA SER A 19 -14.55 9.88 29.90
C SER A 19 -14.21 9.97 28.41
N GLN A 20 -13.14 10.70 28.11
CA GLN A 20 -12.13 10.55 27.05
C GLN A 20 -11.45 11.93 26.89
N ASN A 21 -10.13 12.00 27.12
CA ASN A 21 -9.25 13.20 26.97
C ASN A 21 -9.02 14.13 28.18
N LEU A 22 -8.91 13.60 29.40
CA LEU A 22 -8.54 14.39 30.60
C LEU A 22 -7.27 15.28 30.42
N PRO A 23 -6.18 14.84 29.75
CA PRO A 23 -5.00 15.68 29.55
C PRO A 23 -5.22 16.85 28.58
N SER A 24 -6.09 16.68 27.57
CA SER A 24 -6.40 17.73 26.60
C SER A 24 -7.32 18.80 27.21
N LEU A 25 -8.24 18.39 28.08
CA LEU A 25 -9.17 19.28 28.77
C LEU A 25 -8.50 20.13 29.86
N LEU A 26 -7.54 19.59 30.61
CA LEU A 26 -6.86 20.34 31.68
C LEU A 26 -5.89 21.42 31.15
N LYS A 27 -5.40 21.27 29.91
CA LYS A 27 -4.47 22.22 29.29
C LYS A 27 -5.09 23.02 28.12
N GLY A 28 -6.27 22.65 27.63
CA GLY A 28 -6.86 23.20 26.41
C GLY A 28 -6.05 22.88 25.15
N LYS A 29 -5.32 21.75 25.14
CA LYS A 29 -4.27 21.43 24.15
C LYS A 29 -4.41 20.03 23.58
N ASN A 30 -4.14 19.85 22.28
CA ASN A 30 -4.15 18.55 21.62
C ASN A 30 -2.82 17.79 21.88
N ILE A 31 -2.78 17.03 22.96
CA ILE A 31 -1.63 16.18 23.30
C ILE A 31 -1.69 14.89 22.48
N ASN A 32 -0.86 14.79 21.44
CA ASN A 32 -0.73 13.60 20.61
C ASN A 32 0.62 12.93 20.88
N SER A 33 0.58 11.69 21.40
CA SER A 33 1.77 10.84 21.45
C SER A 33 2.15 10.43 20.03
N THR A 34 3.44 10.52 19.69
CA THR A 34 3.93 10.23 18.33
C THR A 34 5.41 9.86 18.37
N PHE A 35 5.86 8.98 17.49
CA PHE A 35 7.27 8.86 17.10
C PHE A 35 7.40 8.82 15.58
N SER A 36 8.48 9.39 15.07
CA SER A 36 8.76 9.48 13.65
C SER A 36 10.25 9.35 13.35
N ILE A 37 10.53 8.99 12.10
CA ILE A 37 11.83 9.09 11.46
C ILE A 37 11.67 9.90 10.16
N LEU A 38 12.55 10.88 9.96
CA LEU A 38 12.71 11.64 8.72
C LEU A 38 14.11 11.36 8.20
N ALA A 39 14.26 11.01 6.92
CA ALA A 39 15.56 10.72 6.33
C ALA A 39 15.67 11.12 4.85
N TYR A 40 16.91 11.22 4.38
CA TYR A 40 17.28 11.50 2.99
C TYR A 40 18.27 10.45 2.49
N ASP A 41 18.02 9.91 1.30
CA ASP A 41 18.96 9.07 0.56
C ASP A 41 19.62 9.90 -0.55
N GLU A 42 20.92 10.17 -0.37
CA GLU A 42 21.73 10.97 -1.31
C GLU A 42 21.93 10.27 -2.66
N HIS A 43 21.89 8.94 -2.70
CA HIS A 43 22.14 8.17 -3.92
C HIS A 43 20.92 8.18 -4.84
N THR A 44 19.73 8.00 -4.28
CA THR A 44 18.47 8.00 -5.04
C THR A 44 17.82 9.38 -5.10
N GLN A 45 18.34 10.36 -4.34
CA GLN A 45 17.77 11.70 -4.16
C GLN A 45 16.31 11.63 -3.68
N GLU A 46 16.08 10.85 -2.62
CA GLU A 46 14.76 10.62 -2.04
C GLU A 46 14.70 11.11 -0.60
N TRP A 47 13.58 11.75 -0.24
CA TRP A 47 13.23 12.12 1.12
C TRP A 47 12.09 11.24 1.59
N GLY A 48 12.11 10.83 2.85
CA GLY A 48 11.02 10.05 3.39
C GLY A 48 10.79 10.23 4.87
N VAL A 49 9.52 10.08 5.25
CA VAL A 49 9.07 10.13 6.63
C VAL A 49 8.27 8.88 6.93
N ALA A 50 8.57 8.23 8.05
CA ALA A 50 7.70 7.22 8.65
C ALA A 50 7.31 7.67 10.06
N VAL A 51 6.04 7.48 10.42
CA VAL A 51 5.46 8.02 11.66
C VAL A 51 4.38 7.10 12.19
N ALA A 52 4.27 6.99 13.50
CA ALA A 52 3.17 6.32 14.19
C ALA A 52 2.69 7.14 15.39
N THR A 53 1.40 7.07 15.68
CA THR A 53 0.76 7.85 16.75
C THR A 53 -0.41 7.08 17.37
N ASN A 54 -0.92 7.59 18.50
CA ASN A 54 -2.16 7.16 19.13
C ASN A 54 -3.35 8.08 18.77
N ASN A 55 -3.25 8.81 17.66
CA ASN A 55 -4.34 9.57 17.04
C ASN A 55 -4.64 9.00 15.64
N ILE A 56 -5.71 9.46 14.99
CA ILE A 56 -6.08 9.05 13.63
C ILE A 56 -5.30 9.85 12.56
N TYR A 57 -5.19 9.27 11.36
CA TYR A 57 -4.71 9.88 10.10
C TYR A 57 -3.33 10.58 10.07
N VAL A 58 -2.38 10.20 10.92
CA VAL A 58 -1.11 10.93 11.14
C VAL A 58 -0.29 11.30 9.90
N GLY A 59 -0.39 10.52 8.82
CA GLY A 59 0.31 10.81 7.57
C GLY A 59 -0.08 12.16 6.97
N ASN A 60 -1.35 12.57 7.11
CA ASN A 60 -1.83 13.85 6.59
C ASN A 60 -1.29 15.05 7.35
N SER A 61 -1.15 14.92 8.67
CA SER A 61 -0.90 16.06 9.54
C SER A 61 0.59 16.32 9.80
N THR A 62 1.46 15.34 9.59
CA THR A 62 2.83 15.40 10.12
C THR A 62 3.93 15.25 9.07
N ILE A 63 3.59 15.01 7.81
CA ILE A 63 4.56 14.71 6.74
C ILE A 63 4.52 15.80 5.67
N TYR A 64 5.66 16.46 5.45
CA TYR A 64 5.81 17.49 4.42
C TYR A 64 7.09 17.23 3.64
N ILE A 65 6.97 16.96 2.33
CA ILE A 65 8.11 16.64 1.48
C ILE A 65 7.98 17.40 0.16
N GLU A 66 9.01 18.18 -0.18
CA GLU A 66 9.19 18.84 -1.47
C GLU A 66 10.49 18.32 -2.09
N PRO A 67 10.41 17.37 -3.04
CA PRO A 67 11.59 16.78 -3.67
C PRO A 67 12.52 17.83 -4.27
N GLY A 68 13.82 17.69 -4.03
CA GLY A 68 14.85 18.62 -4.49
C GLY A 68 15.06 19.83 -3.57
N LEU A 69 14.17 20.04 -2.59
CA LEU A 69 14.27 21.15 -1.64
C LEU A 69 14.53 20.66 -0.22
N GLY A 70 13.69 19.75 0.28
CA GLY A 70 13.81 19.20 1.62
C GLY A 70 12.53 18.53 2.12
N ALA A 71 12.53 18.20 3.40
CA ALA A 71 11.37 17.62 4.08
C ALA A 71 11.31 18.05 5.55
N PHE A 72 10.10 18.09 6.09
CA PHE A 72 9.79 18.47 7.46
C PHE A 72 8.83 17.46 8.07
N SER A 73 8.96 17.25 9.39
CA SER A 73 7.97 16.57 10.21
C SER A 73 7.67 17.38 11.46
N VAL A 74 6.38 17.57 11.75
CA VAL A 74 5.89 18.36 12.89
C VAL A 74 4.90 17.52 13.69
N ILE A 75 5.30 17.14 14.91
CA ILE A 75 4.55 16.24 15.79
C ILE A 75 4.29 16.90 17.16
N ALA A 76 3.67 16.17 18.09
CA ALA A 76 3.08 16.69 19.33
C ALA A 76 1.91 17.65 19.01
N GLU A 77 1.98 18.94 19.38
CA GLU A 77 1.05 19.94 18.84
C GLU A 77 1.46 20.38 17.43
N THR A 78 0.94 19.68 16.42
CA THR A 78 1.23 19.93 15.00
C THR A 78 0.96 21.36 14.57
N GLU A 79 1.85 21.92 13.74
CA GLU A 79 1.78 23.26 13.17
C GLU A 79 2.33 23.29 11.75
N PRO A 80 1.47 23.28 10.73
CA PRO A 80 1.88 23.24 9.32
C PRO A 80 2.76 24.42 8.88
N SER A 81 2.68 25.57 9.56
CA SER A 81 3.47 26.76 9.18
C SER A 81 4.99 26.55 9.27
N TYR A 82 5.46 25.59 10.06
CA TYR A 82 6.89 25.21 10.07
C TYR A 82 7.35 24.65 8.73
N ALA A 83 6.52 23.83 8.07
CA ALA A 83 6.83 23.29 6.76
C ALA A 83 6.62 24.35 5.66
N GLN A 84 5.49 25.07 5.70
CA GLN A 84 5.17 26.09 4.68
C GLN A 84 6.24 27.18 4.61
N ALA A 85 6.51 27.86 5.74
CA ALA A 85 7.56 28.88 5.79
C ALA A 85 8.95 28.25 5.66
N GLY A 86 9.12 27.00 6.13
CA GLY A 86 10.37 26.27 6.00
C GLY A 86 10.79 26.10 4.54
N PHE A 87 9.89 25.64 3.68
CA PHE A 87 10.16 25.53 2.24
C PHE A 87 10.46 26.88 1.59
N GLU A 88 9.74 27.95 1.95
CA GLU A 88 10.05 29.31 1.47
C GLU A 88 11.49 29.72 1.84
N LYS A 89 11.91 29.46 3.08
CA LYS A 89 13.28 29.78 3.54
C LYS A 89 14.34 28.93 2.85
N LEU A 90 14.06 27.65 2.60
CA LEU A 90 14.98 26.81 1.83
C LEU A 90 15.13 27.31 0.38
N ARG A 91 14.05 27.81 -0.26
CA ARG A 91 14.13 28.41 -1.61
C ARG A 91 14.94 29.70 -1.63
N GLU A 92 14.94 30.46 -0.52
CA GLU A 92 15.79 31.64 -0.32
C GLU A 92 17.27 31.27 -0.03
N GLY A 93 17.63 29.98 -0.01
CA GLY A 93 18.98 29.50 0.26
C GLY A 93 19.36 29.50 1.74
N LYS A 94 18.39 29.59 2.66
CA LYS A 94 18.64 29.45 4.10
C LYS A 94 18.89 27.99 4.46
N SER A 95 19.63 27.78 5.56
CA SER A 95 19.84 26.43 6.10
C SER A 95 18.55 25.86 6.69
N ILE A 96 18.45 24.53 6.80
CA ILE A 96 17.32 23.88 7.47
C ILE A 96 17.13 24.36 8.92
N MET A 97 18.23 24.67 9.61
CA MET A 97 18.21 25.23 10.96
C MET A 97 17.58 26.61 10.97
N ASP A 98 18.02 27.51 10.09
CA ASP A 98 17.48 28.87 9.99
C ASP A 98 16.01 28.86 9.59
N ALA A 99 15.61 27.95 8.69
CA ALA A 99 14.24 27.75 8.26
C ALA A 99 13.32 27.38 9.44
N ILE A 100 13.73 26.41 10.27
CA ILE A 100 12.97 26.00 11.45
C ILE A 100 12.98 27.10 12.54
N GLN A 101 14.14 27.75 12.76
CA GLN A 101 14.25 28.81 13.76
C GLN A 101 13.43 30.05 13.41
N TYR A 102 13.29 30.38 12.13
CA TYR A 102 12.47 31.48 11.65
C TYR A 102 11.02 31.37 12.15
N THR A 103 10.39 30.20 11.97
CA THR A 103 9.02 29.96 12.45
C THR A 103 8.98 29.82 13.96
N LYS A 104 9.94 29.10 14.56
CA LYS A 104 10.04 28.91 16.02
C LYS A 104 10.05 30.22 16.79
N ASN A 105 10.75 31.24 16.30
CA ASN A 105 10.88 32.52 16.98
C ASN A 105 9.60 33.39 16.94
N LYS A 106 8.60 32.97 16.17
CA LYS A 106 7.27 33.64 16.04
C LYS A 106 6.14 32.80 16.62
N ASP A 107 6.43 31.60 17.07
CA ASP A 107 5.46 30.64 17.58
C ASP A 107 5.51 30.63 19.10
N ASP A 108 4.59 31.37 19.72
CA ASP A 108 4.44 31.43 21.19
C ASP A 108 4.15 30.06 21.81
N GLN A 109 3.77 29.07 20.99
CA GLN A 109 3.47 27.70 21.39
C GLN A 109 4.58 26.71 21.05
N ALA A 110 5.75 27.16 20.58
CA ALA A 110 6.86 26.28 20.17
C ALA A 110 7.30 25.29 21.26
N ASN A 111 7.09 25.64 22.54
CA ASN A 111 7.41 24.76 23.67
C ASN A 111 6.53 23.50 23.76
N TYR A 112 5.43 23.41 23.01
CA TYR A 112 4.51 22.27 22.94
C TYR A 112 4.68 21.42 21.67
N ARG A 113 5.71 21.72 20.86
CA ARG A 113 5.89 21.10 19.54
C ARG A 113 7.18 20.30 19.47
N GLN A 114 7.22 19.44 18.48
CA GLN A 114 8.41 18.72 18.05
C GLN A 114 8.53 18.90 16.54
N VAL A 115 9.65 19.47 16.08
CA VAL A 115 9.89 19.75 14.67
C VAL A 115 11.23 19.17 14.27
N SER A 116 11.25 18.44 13.16
CA SER A 116 12.47 18.01 12.46
C SER A 116 12.41 18.43 11.00
N GLY A 117 13.57 18.70 10.41
CA GLY A 117 13.70 18.94 8.99
C GLY A 117 15.02 18.43 8.45
N ILE A 118 15.04 18.18 7.15
CA ILE A 118 16.23 17.82 6.38
C ILE A 118 16.20 18.60 5.05
N ASP A 119 17.31 19.21 4.67
CA ASP A 119 17.42 19.90 3.37
C ASP A 119 17.90 18.96 2.26
N LYS A 120 18.03 19.51 1.06
CA LYS A 120 18.48 18.77 -0.12
C LYS A 120 19.93 18.30 -0.08
N ASP A 121 20.74 18.85 0.83
CA ASP A 121 22.14 18.47 1.01
C ASP A 121 22.29 17.47 2.17
N GLY A 122 21.17 16.94 2.69
CA GLY A 122 21.14 15.97 3.78
C GLY A 122 21.39 16.57 5.16
N LYS A 123 21.48 17.90 5.29
CA LYS A 123 21.68 18.53 6.61
C LYS A 123 20.39 18.45 7.40
N VAL A 124 20.52 18.06 8.66
CA VAL A 124 19.39 17.85 9.57
C VAL A 124 19.34 18.90 10.67
N TYR A 125 18.13 19.27 11.07
CA TYR A 125 17.90 20.03 12.30
C TYR A 125 16.58 19.61 12.94
N ALA A 126 16.55 19.57 14.27
CA ALA A 126 15.33 19.29 15.01
C ALA A 126 15.35 19.94 16.40
N PHE A 127 14.17 20.19 16.94
CA PHE A 127 14.01 20.60 18.34
C PHE A 127 12.79 19.91 18.99
N THR A 128 12.90 19.73 20.30
CA THR A 128 11.81 19.30 21.19
C THR A 128 11.46 20.46 22.12
N GLY A 129 10.19 20.85 22.14
CA GLY A 129 9.68 21.91 22.99
C GLY A 129 9.87 21.62 24.47
N LYS A 130 10.27 22.63 25.26
CA LYS A 130 10.66 22.44 26.66
C LYS A 130 9.50 22.00 27.56
N SER A 131 8.24 22.22 27.18
CA SER A 131 7.07 21.83 27.97
C SER A 131 6.79 20.33 27.90
N LEU A 132 7.33 19.62 26.89
CA LEU A 132 7.11 18.18 26.73
C LEU A 132 7.76 17.35 27.83
N LYS A 133 8.75 17.89 28.56
CA LYS A 133 9.36 17.22 29.73
C LYS A 133 8.36 16.96 30.87
N TYR A 134 7.20 17.63 30.85
CA TYR A 134 6.13 17.45 31.82
C TYR A 134 5.02 16.52 31.32
N TRP A 135 5.19 15.93 30.14
CA TRP A 135 4.28 14.90 29.64
C TRP A 135 4.74 13.55 30.17
N ASN A 136 3.83 12.56 30.21
CA ASN A 136 4.21 11.21 30.60
C ASN A 136 5.21 10.62 29.59
N GLY A 137 6.11 9.76 30.05
CA GLY A 137 7.14 9.14 29.21
C GLY A 137 8.19 10.13 28.72
N ASN A 138 9.03 9.72 27.77
CA ASN A 138 10.10 10.55 27.26
C ASN A 138 9.70 11.33 26.02
N ALA A 139 10.29 12.51 25.87
CA ALA A 139 10.27 13.29 24.64
C ALA A 139 11.68 13.74 24.28
N SER A 140 12.16 13.35 23.10
CA SER A 140 13.52 13.63 22.65
C SER A 140 13.66 13.50 21.13
N GLN A 141 14.88 13.73 20.63
CA GLN A 141 15.28 13.55 19.25
C GLN A 141 16.74 13.06 19.19
N ILE A 142 17.06 12.25 18.18
CA ILE A 142 18.43 11.84 17.84
C ILE A 142 18.67 12.24 16.38
N LEU A 143 19.73 13.01 16.15
CA LEU A 143 20.16 13.44 14.83
C LEU A 143 21.33 12.54 14.41
N GLY A 144 21.19 11.91 13.25
CA GLY A 144 22.28 11.15 12.62
C GLY A 144 22.63 11.71 11.24
N LYS A 145 23.49 11.01 10.51
CA LYS A 145 23.85 11.40 9.14
C LYS A 145 22.63 11.21 8.24
N ASN A 146 22.11 12.30 7.66
CA ASN A 146 20.97 12.31 6.74
C ASN A 146 19.66 11.76 7.34
N TYR A 147 19.51 11.72 8.67
CA TYR A 147 18.24 11.36 9.30
C TYR A 147 18.03 11.99 10.67
N VAL A 148 16.78 12.04 11.11
CA VAL A 148 16.35 12.38 12.46
C VAL A 148 15.31 11.38 12.91
N VAL A 149 15.47 10.82 14.11
CA VAL A 149 14.39 10.13 14.83
C VAL A 149 13.93 11.01 15.99
N MET A 150 12.62 11.10 16.21
CA MET A 150 12.08 11.90 17.30
C MET A 150 10.73 11.37 17.78
N GLY A 151 10.32 11.76 18.99
CA GLY A 151 8.99 11.46 19.47
C GLY A 151 8.76 11.84 20.93
N ASN A 152 7.53 11.65 21.38
CA ASN A 152 7.06 12.00 22.72
C ASN A 152 6.09 10.95 23.30
N GLN A 153 6.03 10.91 24.63
CA GLN A 153 5.37 9.86 25.42
C GLN A 153 5.87 8.46 25.04
N LEU A 154 7.19 8.32 24.95
CA LEU A 154 7.85 7.08 24.56
C LEU A 154 8.42 6.33 25.76
N GLU A 155 8.55 5.02 25.60
CA GLU A 155 9.48 4.20 26.38
C GLU A 155 10.94 4.61 26.09
N ASP A 156 11.84 4.37 27.05
CA ASP A 156 13.24 4.83 27.03
C ASP A 156 14.02 4.43 25.78
N SER A 157 13.87 3.17 25.35
CA SER A 157 14.73 2.58 24.29
C SER A 157 14.29 2.89 22.86
N VAL A 158 13.09 3.45 22.67
CA VAL A 158 12.44 3.59 21.35
C VAL A 158 13.32 4.31 20.33
N LEU A 159 13.77 5.52 20.63
CA LEU A 159 14.54 6.32 19.67
C LEU A 159 15.90 5.70 19.36
N SER A 160 16.57 5.12 20.37
CA SER A 160 17.85 4.46 20.17
C SER A 160 17.73 3.22 19.27
N SER A 161 16.66 2.44 19.43
CA SER A 161 16.36 1.29 18.58
C SER A 161 15.99 1.70 17.16
N MET A 162 15.21 2.77 16.99
CA MET A 162 14.85 3.31 15.68
C MET A 162 16.09 3.79 14.90
N SER A 163 16.97 4.53 15.57
CA SER A 163 18.23 5.04 15.01
C SER A 163 19.15 3.88 14.58
N ARG A 164 19.43 2.94 15.49
CA ARG A 164 20.27 1.77 15.19
C ARG A 164 19.70 0.90 14.08
N SER A 165 18.38 0.67 14.07
CA SER A 165 17.72 -0.11 13.03
C SER A 165 17.87 0.57 11.66
N PHE A 166 17.65 1.89 11.57
CA PHE A 166 17.81 2.63 10.32
C PHE A 166 19.25 2.56 9.77
N GLU A 167 20.26 2.72 10.64
CA GLU A 167 21.67 2.70 10.27
C GLU A 167 22.17 1.34 9.78
N THR A 168 21.54 0.26 10.25
CA THR A 168 21.95 -1.12 9.91
C THR A 168 21.04 -1.78 8.88
N ALA A 169 19.89 -1.17 8.58
CA ALA A 169 18.95 -1.67 7.58
C ALA A 169 19.51 -1.52 6.16
N ASN A 170 19.17 -2.49 5.32
CA ASN A 170 19.53 -2.52 3.90
C ASN A 170 18.28 -2.35 3.02
N GLY A 171 18.51 -1.98 1.76
CA GLY A 171 17.43 -1.82 0.78
C GLY A 171 17.11 -0.36 0.49
N THR A 172 15.92 -0.13 -0.05
CA THR A 172 15.44 1.23 -0.40
C THR A 172 15.23 2.08 0.84
N LEU A 173 15.14 3.41 0.65
CA LEU A 173 14.82 4.33 1.73
C LEU A 173 13.54 3.93 2.47
N ALA A 174 12.47 3.54 1.74
CA ALA A 174 11.23 3.06 2.33
C ALA A 174 11.41 1.83 3.23
N GLN A 175 12.21 0.85 2.81
CA GLN A 175 12.47 -0.34 3.62
C GLN A 175 13.22 0.02 4.91
N ARG A 176 14.24 0.87 4.84
CA ARG A 176 14.99 1.32 6.04
C ARG A 176 14.10 2.12 6.99
N LEU A 177 13.25 3.00 6.48
CA LEU A 177 12.27 3.75 7.28
C LEU A 177 11.27 2.82 7.98
N MET A 178 10.77 1.81 7.28
CA MET A 178 9.86 0.83 7.88
C MET A 178 10.54 0.01 8.98
N GLU A 179 11.77 -0.48 8.76
CA GLU A 179 12.52 -1.21 9.78
C GLU A 179 12.81 -0.35 11.02
N SER A 180 13.06 0.94 10.82
CA SER A 180 13.18 1.90 11.93
C SER A 180 11.86 2.00 12.72
N LEU A 181 10.73 2.21 12.03
CA LEU A 181 9.41 2.33 12.68
C LEU A 181 9.01 1.04 13.43
N VAL A 182 9.27 -0.13 12.84
CA VAL A 182 9.06 -1.45 13.47
C VAL A 182 9.92 -1.60 14.72
N ALA A 183 11.19 -1.23 14.67
CA ALA A 183 12.08 -1.30 15.82
C ALA A 183 11.60 -0.38 16.97
N GLY A 184 11.12 0.82 16.64
CA GLY A 184 10.50 1.73 17.61
C GLY A 184 9.28 1.11 18.29
N GLN A 185 8.35 0.54 17.51
CA GLN A 185 7.16 -0.13 18.03
C GLN A 185 7.50 -1.35 18.91
N ARG A 186 8.51 -2.14 18.54
CA ARG A 186 8.95 -3.32 19.30
C ARG A 186 9.67 -2.97 20.60
N SER A 187 10.24 -1.77 20.68
CA SER A 187 10.95 -1.25 21.86
C SER A 187 10.00 -0.60 22.88
N GLY A 188 8.71 -0.93 22.81
CA GLY A 188 7.65 -0.38 23.65
C GLY A 188 6.81 0.71 22.97
N GLY A 189 7.39 1.40 21.98
CA GLY A 189 6.71 2.47 21.25
C GLY A 189 6.16 3.56 22.17
N GLN A 190 4.89 3.88 22.00
CA GLN A 190 4.20 4.91 22.75
C GLN A 190 3.53 4.31 23.99
N ILE A 191 3.74 4.91 25.16
CA ILE A 191 3.17 4.41 26.41
C ILE A 191 1.65 4.55 26.48
N SER A 192 1.05 5.40 25.62
CA SER A 192 -0.38 5.64 25.60
C SER A 192 -1.15 4.76 24.60
N GLY A 193 -0.48 3.93 23.80
CA GLY A 193 -1.08 3.06 22.80
C GLY A 193 -0.76 3.47 21.35
N LYS A 194 -1.47 2.89 20.39
CA LYS A 194 -1.23 3.05 18.95
C LYS A 194 -2.56 3.07 18.19
N GLN A 195 -2.65 3.92 17.17
CA GLN A 195 -3.89 4.10 16.43
C GLN A 195 -3.70 4.30 14.92
N SER A 196 -2.68 5.03 14.48
CA SER A 196 -2.39 5.23 13.05
C SER A 196 -0.89 5.26 12.76
N ALA A 197 -0.53 4.99 11.51
CA ALA A 197 0.84 5.04 11.02
C ALA A 197 0.89 5.40 9.53
N ALA A 198 1.98 6.01 9.09
CA ALA A 198 2.19 6.36 7.69
C ALA A 198 3.67 6.27 7.31
N LEU A 199 3.94 6.00 6.03
CA LEU A 199 5.25 6.05 5.41
C LEU A 199 5.13 6.68 4.04
N VAL A 200 5.83 7.79 3.83
CA VAL A 200 5.86 8.51 2.57
C VAL A 200 7.31 8.66 2.12
N VAL A 201 7.60 8.36 0.86
CA VAL A 201 8.89 8.62 0.22
C VAL A 201 8.64 9.35 -1.09
N LYS A 202 9.34 10.49 -1.28
CA LYS A 202 9.33 11.24 -2.53
C LYS A 202 10.74 11.52 -3.05
N GLY A 203 10.97 11.31 -4.35
CA GLY A 203 12.25 11.57 -5.02
C GLY A 203 12.16 12.56 -6.18
N THR A 204 13.28 13.19 -6.54
CA THR A 204 13.40 14.11 -7.71
C THR A 204 13.23 13.40 -9.04
N ASN A 205 13.64 12.13 -9.11
CA ASN A 205 13.60 11.31 -10.33
C ASN A 205 12.34 10.44 -10.45
N ASN A 206 11.38 10.60 -9.53
CA ASN A 206 10.15 9.82 -9.49
C ASN A 206 9.00 10.66 -10.05
N ASP A 207 8.28 10.12 -11.04
CA ASP A 207 6.99 10.69 -11.45
C ASP A 207 6.02 10.73 -10.27
N TRP A 208 5.02 11.62 -10.32
CA TRP A 208 4.04 11.81 -9.25
C TRP A 208 3.35 10.50 -8.80
N PHE A 209 3.21 9.52 -9.70
CA PHE A 209 2.59 8.21 -9.45
C PHE A 209 3.58 7.11 -9.01
N ASN A 210 4.89 7.37 -9.05
CA ASN A 210 5.95 6.44 -8.63
C ASN A 210 6.44 6.71 -7.20
N GLN A 211 5.80 7.64 -6.49
CA GLN A 211 6.08 7.94 -5.09
C GLN A 211 5.41 6.92 -4.16
N ILE A 212 6.00 6.66 -3.00
CA ILE A 212 5.40 5.81 -1.97
C ILE A 212 4.62 6.71 -1.02
N ASP A 213 3.32 6.46 -0.87
CA ASP A 213 2.46 7.09 0.14
C ASP A 213 1.55 5.98 0.71
N LEU A 214 1.98 5.40 1.83
CA LEU A 214 1.28 4.31 2.51
C LEU A 214 0.77 4.81 3.85
N ARG A 215 -0.52 4.59 4.09
CA ARG A 215 -1.21 5.14 5.24
C ARG A 215 -2.16 4.13 5.86
N VAL A 216 -2.05 3.97 7.17
CA VAL A 216 -3.02 3.28 8.02
C VAL A 216 -3.59 4.32 8.95
N ASP A 217 -4.68 4.95 8.53
CA ASP A 217 -5.26 6.09 9.26
C ASP A 217 -6.02 5.66 10.53
N HIS A 218 -6.33 4.37 10.67
CA HIS A 218 -6.86 3.73 11.88
C HIS A 218 -6.59 2.21 11.86
N SER A 219 -5.98 1.67 12.90
CA SER A 219 -5.89 0.22 13.17
C SER A 219 -5.51 -0.04 14.63
N SER A 220 -5.82 -1.23 15.14
CA SER A 220 -5.29 -1.74 16.42
C SER A 220 -3.82 -2.14 16.34
N SER A 221 -3.29 -2.37 15.12
CA SER A 221 -1.90 -2.75 14.84
C SER A 221 -1.34 -1.96 13.65
N PRO A 222 -1.31 -0.61 13.73
CA PRO A 222 -1.10 0.25 12.57
C PRO A 222 0.28 0.08 11.93
N VAL A 223 1.33 -0.19 12.71
CA VAL A 223 2.69 -0.42 12.18
C VAL A 223 2.78 -1.74 11.42
N ASP A 224 2.12 -2.80 11.91
CA ASP A 224 2.10 -4.10 11.22
C ASP A 224 1.26 -4.03 9.93
N ASP A 225 0.12 -3.34 9.96
CA ASP A 225 -0.69 -3.12 8.77
C ASP A 225 0.01 -2.22 7.75
N LEU A 226 0.77 -1.22 8.19
CA LEU A 226 1.60 -0.39 7.31
C LEU A 226 2.70 -1.24 6.65
N LYS A 227 3.31 -2.16 7.40
CA LYS A 227 4.25 -3.14 6.85
C LYS A 227 3.59 -4.03 5.80
N LYS A 228 2.35 -4.50 6.03
CA LYS A 228 1.59 -5.28 5.02
C LYS A 228 1.36 -4.47 3.74
N LEU A 229 1.02 -3.18 3.84
CA LEU A 229 0.89 -2.31 2.67
C LEU A 229 2.21 -2.20 1.90
N MET A 230 3.34 -2.11 2.61
CA MET A 230 4.66 -2.09 1.99
C MET A 230 5.00 -3.44 1.32
N ASP A 231 4.64 -4.55 1.97
CA ASP A 231 4.77 -5.89 1.39
C ASP A 231 3.92 -6.00 0.12
N PHE A 232 2.67 -5.52 0.10
CA PHE A 232 1.84 -5.49 -1.11
C PHE A 232 2.44 -4.67 -2.25
N HIS A 233 3.00 -3.49 -1.95
CA HIS A 233 3.68 -2.64 -2.93
C HIS A 233 4.85 -3.39 -3.59
N TYR A 234 5.79 -3.90 -2.80
CA TYR A 234 6.95 -4.61 -3.33
C TYR A 234 6.60 -5.98 -3.91
N GLY A 235 5.59 -6.66 -3.37
CA GLY A 235 5.09 -7.94 -3.87
C GLY A 235 4.60 -7.84 -5.32
N ARG A 236 3.88 -6.77 -5.68
CA ARG A 236 3.50 -6.49 -7.07
C ARG A 236 4.72 -6.32 -7.98
N ILE A 237 5.74 -5.60 -7.51
CA ILE A 237 6.99 -5.41 -8.25
C ILE A 237 7.69 -6.77 -8.45
N ARG A 238 7.77 -7.61 -7.42
CA ARG A 238 8.36 -8.96 -7.50
C ARG A 238 7.60 -9.86 -8.46
N LEU A 239 6.27 -9.81 -8.46
CA LEU A 239 5.45 -10.57 -9.40
C LEU A 239 5.72 -10.14 -10.85
N ASN A 240 5.79 -8.83 -11.12
CA ASN A 240 6.14 -8.32 -12.44
C ASN A 240 7.56 -8.73 -12.86
N GLN A 241 8.53 -8.67 -11.94
CA GLN A 241 9.90 -9.13 -12.17
C GLN A 241 9.97 -10.63 -12.47
N ALA A 242 9.11 -11.44 -11.85
CA ALA A 242 9.02 -12.87 -12.13
C ALA A 242 8.57 -13.12 -13.57
N LEU A 243 7.48 -12.46 -13.99
CA LEU A 243 6.95 -12.57 -15.35
C LEU A 243 7.93 -12.04 -16.40
N TYR A 244 8.64 -10.94 -16.11
CA TYR A 244 9.68 -10.42 -16.99
C TYR A 244 10.84 -11.41 -17.14
N ALA A 245 11.37 -11.92 -16.02
CA ALA A 245 12.44 -12.92 -16.05
C ALA A 245 12.05 -14.20 -16.80
N HIS A 246 10.78 -14.62 -16.68
CA HIS A 246 10.26 -15.75 -17.45
C HIS A 246 10.28 -15.47 -18.96
N ARG A 247 9.85 -14.28 -19.40
CA ARG A 247 9.90 -13.87 -20.82
C ARG A 247 11.32 -13.80 -21.38
N GLU A 248 12.30 -13.46 -20.55
CA GLU A 248 13.72 -13.48 -20.91
C GLU A 248 14.35 -14.89 -20.88
N GLY A 249 13.57 -15.93 -20.55
CA GLY A 249 14.07 -17.30 -20.43
C GLY A 249 14.83 -17.60 -19.13
N ASN A 250 14.89 -16.67 -18.17
CA ASN A 250 15.57 -16.85 -16.89
C ASN A 250 14.64 -17.49 -15.83
N GLN A 251 14.41 -18.80 -15.96
CA GLN A 251 13.48 -19.52 -15.09
C GLN A 251 13.87 -19.50 -13.60
N SER A 252 15.16 -19.60 -13.28
CA SER A 252 15.64 -19.57 -11.89
C SER A 252 15.29 -18.24 -11.20
N ARG A 253 15.54 -17.11 -11.89
CA ARG A 253 15.15 -15.80 -11.39
C ARG A 253 13.64 -15.66 -11.30
N ALA A 254 12.91 -16.16 -12.30
CA ALA A 254 11.47 -16.10 -12.35
C ALA A 254 10.82 -16.80 -11.14
N LEU A 255 11.23 -18.05 -10.85
CA LEU A 255 10.75 -18.82 -9.70
C LEU A 255 11.09 -18.15 -8.37
N LYS A 256 12.33 -17.65 -8.22
CA LYS A 256 12.74 -16.91 -7.01
C LYS A 256 11.85 -15.69 -6.78
N LYS A 257 11.62 -14.89 -7.82
CA LYS A 257 10.82 -13.67 -7.72
C LYS A 257 9.34 -13.96 -7.50
N LEU A 258 8.81 -15.03 -8.08
CA LEU A 258 7.45 -15.49 -7.83
C LEU A 258 7.29 -15.88 -6.35
N SER A 259 8.19 -16.69 -5.81
CA SER A 259 8.14 -17.08 -4.39
C SER A 259 8.27 -15.89 -3.43
N GLU A 260 9.11 -14.90 -3.75
CA GLU A 260 9.17 -13.64 -3.00
C GLU A 260 7.81 -12.92 -3.06
N SER A 261 7.21 -12.80 -4.25
CA SER A 261 5.92 -12.11 -4.43
C SER A 261 4.75 -12.80 -3.71
N GLU A 262 4.73 -14.13 -3.70
CA GLU A 262 3.69 -14.94 -3.05
C GLU A 262 3.60 -14.67 -1.56
N LYS A 263 4.76 -14.61 -0.89
CA LYS A 263 4.83 -14.29 0.55
C LYS A 263 4.37 -12.87 0.84
N MET A 264 4.69 -11.94 -0.05
CA MET A 264 4.42 -10.52 0.15
C MET A 264 2.98 -10.13 -0.19
N LEU A 265 2.31 -10.89 -1.05
CA LEU A 265 0.94 -10.63 -1.52
C LEU A 265 -0.13 -11.47 -0.79
N ASP A 266 0.29 -12.32 0.15
CA ASP A 266 -0.63 -13.09 0.99
C ASP A 266 -1.55 -12.15 1.80
N GLY A 267 -2.86 -12.43 1.78
CA GLY A 267 -3.89 -11.58 2.37
C GLY A 267 -4.50 -10.55 1.40
N TRP A 268 -3.94 -10.38 0.19
CA TRP A 268 -4.56 -9.56 -0.85
C TRP A 268 -5.28 -10.43 -1.89
N THR A 269 -6.53 -10.79 -1.60
CA THR A 269 -7.37 -11.68 -2.44
C THR A 269 -7.49 -11.24 -3.91
N GLY A 270 -7.43 -9.93 -4.17
CA GLY A 270 -7.42 -9.37 -5.53
C GLY A 270 -6.19 -9.72 -6.36
N MET A 271 -5.11 -10.21 -5.75
CA MET A 271 -3.88 -10.62 -6.43
C MET A 271 -3.79 -12.13 -6.66
N TYR A 272 -4.62 -12.94 -6.00
CA TYR A 272 -4.51 -14.40 -6.05
C TYR A 272 -4.69 -14.96 -7.45
N SER A 273 -5.58 -14.38 -8.26
CA SER A 273 -5.76 -14.82 -9.65
C SER A 273 -4.50 -14.60 -10.48
N ARG A 274 -3.86 -13.43 -10.34
CA ARG A 274 -2.60 -13.11 -11.01
C ARG A 274 -1.44 -13.99 -10.55
N ILE A 275 -1.36 -14.31 -9.26
CA ILE A 275 -0.36 -15.22 -8.70
C ILE A 275 -0.57 -16.64 -9.24
N ALA A 276 -1.81 -17.12 -9.29
CA ALA A 276 -2.14 -18.42 -9.86
C ALA A 276 -1.76 -18.48 -11.35
N SER A 277 -2.12 -17.47 -12.15
CA SER A 277 -1.71 -17.38 -13.56
C SER A 277 -0.20 -17.37 -13.74
N ALA A 278 0.55 -16.63 -12.90
CA ALA A 278 2.01 -16.64 -12.93
C ALA A 278 2.58 -18.03 -12.63
N ASN A 279 2.04 -18.74 -11.63
CA ASN A 279 2.43 -20.11 -11.36
C ASN A 279 2.19 -21.04 -12.57
N ILE A 280 1.09 -20.87 -13.31
CA ILE A 280 0.84 -21.64 -14.53
C ILE A 280 1.87 -21.35 -15.62
N LEU A 281 2.20 -20.07 -15.85
CA LEU A 281 3.25 -19.69 -16.81
C LEU A 281 4.61 -20.32 -16.48
N LEU A 282 4.92 -20.44 -15.19
CA LEU A 282 6.16 -21.04 -14.71
C LEU A 282 6.06 -22.56 -14.46
N ASP A 283 5.07 -23.23 -15.05
CA ASP A 283 4.85 -24.68 -14.94
C ASP A 283 4.71 -25.21 -13.49
N ASN A 284 4.21 -24.37 -12.59
CA ASN A 284 3.98 -24.69 -11.18
C ASN A 284 2.48 -24.87 -10.90
N LYS A 285 1.89 -25.86 -11.56
CA LYS A 285 0.44 -26.14 -11.51
C LYS A 285 -0.07 -26.39 -10.09
N GLU A 286 0.70 -27.09 -9.26
CA GLU A 286 0.32 -27.38 -7.87
C GLU A 286 0.14 -26.11 -7.04
N ASN A 287 1.06 -25.14 -7.15
CA ASN A 287 0.91 -23.88 -6.42
C ASN A 287 -0.20 -23.01 -7.00
N ALA A 288 -0.44 -23.03 -8.31
CA ALA A 288 -1.60 -22.35 -8.88
C ALA A 288 -2.92 -22.85 -8.26
N VAL A 289 -3.08 -24.16 -8.14
CA VAL A 289 -4.23 -24.79 -7.46
C VAL A 289 -4.33 -24.34 -6.00
N LYS A 290 -3.21 -24.28 -5.26
CA LYS A 290 -3.20 -23.81 -3.86
C LYS A 290 -3.75 -22.38 -3.75
N TRP A 291 -3.33 -21.46 -4.62
CA TRP A 291 -3.82 -20.08 -4.60
C TRP A 291 -5.29 -19.96 -4.98
N VAL A 292 -5.74 -20.73 -5.97
CA VAL A 292 -7.16 -20.80 -6.35
C VAL A 292 -8.02 -21.28 -5.18
N LYS A 293 -7.61 -22.37 -4.51
CA LYS A 293 -8.32 -22.90 -3.33
C LYS A 293 -8.29 -21.93 -2.15
N LYS A 294 -7.16 -21.25 -1.93
CA LYS A 294 -7.03 -20.23 -0.89
C LYS A 294 -8.01 -19.08 -1.10
N GLY A 295 -8.13 -18.58 -2.34
CA GLY A 295 -9.11 -17.55 -2.69
C GLY A 295 -10.54 -17.93 -2.33
N ILE A 296 -10.96 -19.17 -2.66
CA ILE A 296 -12.29 -19.69 -2.31
C ILE A 296 -12.45 -19.83 -0.79
N SER A 297 -11.40 -20.30 -0.08
CA SER A 297 -11.46 -20.50 1.37
C SER A 297 -11.58 -19.20 2.16
N GLU A 298 -10.96 -18.12 1.68
CA GLU A 298 -10.99 -16.81 2.32
C GLU A 298 -12.23 -15.99 1.90
N ASN A 299 -12.74 -16.23 0.69
CA ASN A 299 -13.95 -15.59 0.18
C ASN A 299 -14.71 -16.55 -0.75
N PRO A 300 -15.85 -17.12 -0.35
CA PRO A 300 -16.64 -18.01 -1.22
C PRO A 300 -17.07 -17.38 -2.56
N ASN A 301 -17.27 -16.06 -2.60
CA ASN A 301 -17.61 -15.32 -3.83
C ASN A 301 -16.41 -15.14 -4.77
N TRP A 302 -15.20 -15.49 -4.33
CA TRP A 302 -14.03 -15.59 -5.20
C TRP A 302 -14.22 -16.66 -6.29
N SER A 303 -15.20 -17.56 -6.14
CA SER A 303 -15.63 -18.50 -7.19
C SER A 303 -15.95 -17.84 -8.54
N VAL A 304 -16.24 -16.53 -8.59
CA VAL A 304 -16.38 -15.77 -9.84
C VAL A 304 -15.15 -15.85 -10.75
N TYR A 305 -13.96 -16.13 -10.20
CA TYR A 305 -12.72 -16.28 -10.97
C TYR A 305 -12.46 -17.71 -11.47
N LEU A 306 -13.21 -18.72 -10.99
CA LEU A 306 -13.00 -20.12 -11.37
C LEU A 306 -13.06 -20.40 -12.86
N PRO A 307 -13.95 -19.78 -13.66
CA PRO A 307 -13.99 -20.00 -15.10
C PRO A 307 -12.69 -19.67 -15.81
N ALA A 308 -11.98 -18.62 -15.36
CA ALA A 308 -10.67 -18.27 -15.91
C ALA A 308 -9.65 -19.42 -15.76
N PHE A 309 -9.82 -20.29 -14.76
CA PHE A 309 -8.97 -21.45 -14.54
C PHE A 309 -9.50 -22.74 -15.19
N TYR A 310 -10.35 -22.64 -16.22
CA TYR A 310 -10.95 -23.80 -16.93
C TYR A 310 -9.95 -24.91 -17.28
N PHE A 311 -8.73 -24.56 -17.68
CA PHE A 311 -7.68 -25.51 -18.01
C PHE A 311 -7.19 -26.36 -16.81
N LEU A 312 -7.57 -26.01 -15.58
CA LEU A 312 -7.34 -26.79 -14.37
C LEU A 312 -8.49 -27.76 -14.04
N LYS A 313 -9.57 -27.82 -14.82
CA LYS A 313 -10.77 -28.65 -14.54
C LYS A 313 -10.46 -30.13 -14.29
N ASP A 314 -9.42 -30.64 -14.94
CA ASP A 314 -9.02 -32.05 -14.86
C ASP A 314 -8.04 -32.34 -13.71
N SER A 315 -7.64 -31.30 -12.95
CA SER A 315 -6.80 -31.47 -11.76
C SER A 315 -7.61 -32.11 -10.64
N PRO A 316 -7.13 -33.19 -9.99
CA PRO A 316 -7.88 -33.90 -8.94
C PRO A 316 -8.42 -32.98 -7.83
N GLU A 317 -7.63 -31.99 -7.44
CA GLU A 317 -7.94 -31.02 -6.39
C GLU A 317 -8.96 -29.95 -6.81
N MET A 318 -9.19 -29.80 -8.11
CA MET A 318 -10.15 -28.86 -8.69
C MET A 318 -11.46 -29.54 -9.10
N LYS A 319 -11.54 -30.86 -8.97
CA LYS A 319 -12.73 -31.65 -9.29
C LYS A 319 -13.92 -31.17 -8.44
N GLY A 320 -15.02 -30.85 -9.11
CA GLY A 320 -16.24 -30.33 -8.47
C GLY A 320 -16.22 -28.84 -8.15
N LEU A 321 -15.06 -28.17 -8.19
CA LEU A 321 -14.97 -26.72 -8.08
C LEU A 321 -15.21 -26.06 -9.45
N ILE A 322 -14.54 -26.55 -10.49
CA ILE A 322 -14.75 -26.09 -11.86
C ILE A 322 -15.80 -26.98 -12.51
N ASN A 323 -16.99 -26.41 -12.77
CA ASN A 323 -18.08 -27.12 -13.42
C ASN A 323 -18.48 -26.45 -14.74
N PRO A 324 -17.89 -26.88 -15.88
CA PRO A 324 -18.18 -26.31 -17.19
C PRO A 324 -19.65 -26.41 -17.62
N SER A 325 -20.43 -27.37 -17.08
CA SER A 325 -21.85 -27.51 -17.43
C SER A 325 -22.72 -26.37 -16.88
N ARG A 326 -22.18 -25.56 -15.97
CA ARG A 326 -22.84 -24.39 -15.38
C ARG A 326 -22.33 -23.06 -15.92
N PHE A 327 -21.35 -23.11 -16.84
CA PHE A 327 -20.75 -21.89 -17.37
C PHE A 327 -21.75 -21.15 -18.26
N THR A 328 -21.90 -19.87 -17.97
CA THR A 328 -22.54 -18.90 -18.86
C THR A 328 -21.59 -18.54 -20.01
N THR A 329 -22.08 -17.82 -21.01
CA THR A 329 -21.23 -17.28 -22.08
C THR A 329 -20.08 -16.43 -21.52
N LYS A 330 -20.34 -15.63 -20.47
CA LYS A 330 -19.30 -14.82 -19.81
C LYS A 330 -18.23 -15.65 -19.12
N ASP A 331 -18.60 -16.79 -18.55
CA ASP A 331 -17.66 -17.72 -17.93
C ASP A 331 -16.73 -18.34 -18.99
N TRP A 332 -17.28 -18.67 -20.15
CA TRP A 332 -16.49 -19.14 -21.29
C TRP A 332 -15.58 -18.06 -21.88
N GLU A 333 -16.05 -16.82 -21.98
CA GLU A 333 -15.23 -15.67 -22.36
C GLU A 333 -14.05 -15.49 -21.40
N ALA A 334 -14.28 -15.62 -20.08
CA ALA A 334 -13.20 -15.56 -19.09
C ALA A 334 -12.18 -16.70 -19.24
N ALA A 335 -12.65 -17.92 -19.54
CA ALA A 335 -11.78 -19.07 -19.82
C ALA A 335 -10.89 -18.84 -21.06
N LEU A 336 -11.50 -18.43 -22.18
CA LEU A 336 -10.81 -18.13 -23.43
C LEU A 336 -9.80 -16.99 -23.25
N ASN A 337 -10.20 -15.91 -22.56
CA ASN A 337 -9.32 -14.77 -22.33
C ASN A 337 -8.12 -15.16 -21.44
N MET A 338 -8.31 -16.02 -20.43
CA MET A 338 -7.18 -16.50 -19.62
C MET A 338 -6.23 -17.39 -20.42
N LEU A 339 -6.73 -18.29 -21.26
CA LEU A 339 -5.88 -19.09 -22.15
C LEU A 339 -5.03 -18.21 -23.08
N SER A 340 -5.63 -17.19 -23.68
CA SER A 340 -4.93 -16.21 -24.51
C SER A 340 -3.89 -15.42 -23.69
N ASN A 341 -4.22 -14.97 -22.48
CA ASN A 341 -3.26 -14.32 -21.57
C ASN A 341 -2.06 -15.21 -21.19
N LEU A 342 -2.24 -16.54 -21.24
CA LEU A 342 -1.18 -17.52 -21.02
C LEU A 342 -0.42 -17.88 -22.31
N GLY A 343 -0.75 -17.25 -23.45
CA GLY A 343 -0.15 -17.53 -24.76
C GLY A 343 -0.60 -18.86 -25.38
N ARG A 344 -1.74 -19.41 -24.97
CA ARG A 344 -2.24 -20.74 -25.40
C ARG A 344 -3.27 -20.59 -26.53
N GLU A 345 -2.92 -19.87 -27.58
CA GLU A 345 -3.86 -19.42 -28.62
C GLU A 345 -4.48 -20.58 -29.41
N LEU A 346 -3.72 -21.65 -29.67
CA LEU A 346 -4.27 -22.87 -30.29
C LEU A 346 -5.41 -23.50 -29.46
N GLU A 347 -5.30 -23.48 -28.14
CA GLU A 347 -6.36 -23.97 -27.25
C GLU A 347 -7.56 -23.02 -27.21
N VAL A 348 -7.33 -21.71 -27.35
CA VAL A 348 -8.42 -20.73 -27.49
C VAL A 348 -9.20 -21.03 -28.77
N ILE A 349 -8.51 -21.27 -29.89
CA ILE A 349 -9.12 -21.59 -31.19
C ILE A 349 -9.94 -22.87 -31.09
N GLU A 350 -9.36 -23.96 -30.58
CA GLU A 350 -10.05 -25.24 -30.41
C GLU A 350 -11.29 -25.10 -29.52
N LEU A 351 -11.12 -24.46 -28.36
CA LEU A 351 -12.19 -24.25 -27.40
C LEU A 351 -13.32 -23.40 -27.99
N ALA A 352 -13.01 -22.31 -28.67
CA ALA A 352 -14.00 -21.41 -29.26
C ALA A 352 -14.83 -22.11 -30.36
N HIS A 353 -14.20 -22.91 -31.23
CA HIS A 353 -14.93 -23.65 -32.27
C HIS A 353 -15.85 -24.72 -31.69
N ARG A 354 -15.42 -25.40 -30.62
CA ARG A 354 -16.27 -26.34 -29.89
C ARG A 354 -17.48 -25.61 -29.29
N LEU A 355 -17.26 -24.48 -28.62
CA LEU A 355 -18.35 -23.67 -28.04
C LEU A 355 -19.35 -23.21 -29.10
N LYS A 356 -18.88 -22.75 -30.27
CA LYS A 356 -19.75 -22.41 -31.40
C LYS A 356 -20.57 -23.60 -31.90
N SER A 357 -19.98 -24.79 -31.94
CA SER A 357 -20.69 -26.03 -32.31
C SER A 357 -21.79 -26.36 -31.31
N ASP A 358 -21.58 -26.03 -30.03
CA ASP A 358 -22.57 -26.12 -28.95
C ASP A 358 -23.56 -24.93 -28.91
N LYS A 359 -23.54 -24.06 -29.94
CA LYS A 359 -24.35 -22.83 -30.04
C LYS A 359 -24.08 -21.80 -28.94
N ILE A 360 -22.89 -21.83 -28.34
CA ILE A 360 -22.40 -20.82 -27.41
C ILE A 360 -21.53 -19.84 -28.19
N GLU A 361 -22.05 -18.63 -28.38
CA GLU A 361 -21.39 -17.60 -29.19
C GLU A 361 -21.73 -16.20 -28.67
N SER A 362 -20.79 -15.27 -28.81
CA SER A 362 -20.97 -13.85 -28.51
C SER A 362 -20.04 -13.00 -29.38
N SER A 363 -20.28 -11.69 -29.39
CA SER A 363 -19.34 -10.75 -30.02
C SER A 363 -17.93 -10.88 -29.41
N TYR A 364 -17.84 -10.91 -28.07
CA TYR A 364 -16.53 -10.96 -27.40
C TYR A 364 -15.82 -12.30 -27.61
N LEU A 365 -16.53 -13.42 -27.68
CA LEU A 365 -15.95 -14.73 -28.03
C LEU A 365 -15.37 -14.70 -29.45
N ASN A 366 -16.07 -14.12 -30.43
CA ASN A 366 -15.55 -13.98 -31.79
C ASN A 366 -14.34 -13.02 -31.83
N PHE A 367 -14.34 -11.96 -31.02
CA PHE A 367 -13.14 -11.12 -30.84
C PHE A 367 -11.95 -11.94 -30.32
N LEU A 368 -12.13 -12.75 -29.25
CA LEU A 368 -11.06 -13.58 -28.70
C LEU A 368 -10.54 -14.59 -29.74
N LEU A 369 -11.43 -15.18 -30.54
CA LEU A 369 -11.06 -16.08 -31.63
C LEU A 369 -10.29 -15.35 -32.73
N GLY A 370 -10.73 -14.17 -33.16
CA GLY A 370 -10.04 -13.33 -34.13
C GLY A 370 -8.65 -12.90 -33.64
N ARG A 371 -8.54 -12.50 -32.37
CA ARG A 371 -7.28 -12.17 -31.71
C ARG A 371 -6.31 -13.35 -31.66
N SER A 372 -6.81 -14.55 -31.39
CA SER A 372 -6.00 -15.77 -31.36
C SER A 372 -5.43 -16.07 -32.76
N TYR A 373 -6.24 -15.97 -33.81
CA TYR A 373 -5.77 -16.14 -35.19
C TYR A 373 -4.75 -15.07 -35.59
N PHE A 374 -4.92 -13.82 -35.13
CA PHE A 374 -3.94 -12.77 -35.34
C PHE A 374 -2.57 -13.12 -34.72
N TYR A 375 -2.56 -13.63 -33.48
CA TYR A 375 -1.31 -14.08 -32.84
C TYR A 375 -0.69 -15.30 -33.54
N GLU A 376 -1.51 -16.20 -34.07
CA GLU A 376 -1.08 -17.33 -34.91
C GLU A 376 -0.76 -16.94 -36.37
N LYS A 377 -0.75 -15.64 -36.69
CA LYS A 377 -0.40 -15.07 -38.01
C LYS A 377 -1.32 -15.49 -39.16
N ASP A 378 -2.57 -15.85 -38.86
CA ASP A 378 -3.62 -16.13 -39.85
C ASP A 378 -4.55 -14.92 -39.97
N ASN A 379 -4.09 -13.90 -40.71
CA ASN A 379 -4.80 -12.63 -40.84
C ASN A 379 -6.17 -12.77 -41.52
N GLU A 380 -6.31 -13.70 -42.47
CA GLU A 380 -7.59 -13.93 -43.17
C GLU A 380 -8.67 -14.39 -42.18
N LYS A 381 -8.35 -15.38 -41.34
CA LYS A 381 -9.29 -15.82 -40.30
C LYS A 381 -9.45 -14.78 -39.20
N ALA A 382 -8.38 -14.07 -38.83
CA ALA A 382 -8.46 -12.98 -37.85
C ALA A 382 -9.49 -11.94 -38.26
N ILE A 383 -9.37 -11.38 -39.48
CA ILE A 383 -10.30 -10.39 -40.05
C ILE A 383 -11.73 -10.94 -40.02
N LYS A 384 -11.93 -12.16 -40.54
CA LYS A 384 -13.26 -12.79 -40.59
C LYS A 384 -13.97 -12.82 -39.23
N PHE A 385 -13.27 -13.20 -38.17
CA PHE A 385 -13.87 -13.29 -36.84
C PHE A 385 -14.03 -11.92 -36.15
N LEU A 386 -13.15 -10.96 -36.43
CA LEU A 386 -13.30 -9.59 -35.94
C LEU A 386 -14.49 -8.87 -36.59
N GLU A 387 -14.70 -9.05 -37.89
CA GLU A 387 -15.89 -8.55 -38.59
C GLU A 387 -17.17 -9.19 -38.05
N LEU A 388 -17.15 -10.50 -37.79
CA LEU A 388 -18.29 -11.19 -37.16
C LEU A 388 -18.58 -10.65 -35.75
N ALA A 389 -17.54 -10.36 -34.96
CA ALA A 389 -17.71 -9.73 -33.66
C ALA A 389 -18.42 -8.37 -33.78
N LEU A 390 -18.00 -7.52 -34.72
CA LEU A 390 -18.60 -6.21 -34.99
C LEU A 390 -20.02 -6.29 -35.57
N GLN A 391 -20.32 -7.35 -36.33
CA GLN A 391 -21.68 -7.60 -36.82
C GLN A 391 -22.64 -7.92 -35.66
N MET A 392 -22.18 -8.65 -34.65
CA MET A 392 -22.97 -8.99 -33.47
C MET A 392 -23.10 -7.81 -32.49
N ASP A 393 -22.04 -7.02 -32.35
CA ASP A 393 -21.98 -5.84 -31.50
C ASP A 393 -21.08 -4.78 -32.13
N LYS A 394 -21.71 -3.73 -32.67
CA LYS A 394 -21.01 -2.63 -33.35
C LYS A 394 -20.16 -1.78 -32.39
N GLU A 395 -20.38 -1.89 -31.09
CA GLU A 395 -19.64 -1.17 -30.05
C GLU A 395 -18.46 -1.99 -29.49
N ASN A 396 -18.12 -3.12 -30.11
CA ASN A 396 -16.95 -3.90 -29.71
C ASN A 396 -15.64 -3.21 -30.16
N ILE A 397 -15.20 -2.24 -29.34
CA ILE A 397 -14.01 -1.42 -29.58
C ILE A 397 -12.75 -2.29 -29.70
N GLU A 398 -12.63 -3.37 -28.94
CA GLU A 398 -11.47 -4.26 -28.99
C GLU A 398 -11.34 -4.94 -30.37
N ALA A 399 -12.46 -5.36 -30.95
CA ALA A 399 -12.50 -5.91 -32.30
C ALA A 399 -12.16 -4.85 -33.36
N GLU A 400 -12.75 -3.65 -33.24
CA GLU A 400 -12.49 -2.53 -34.15
C GLU A 400 -11.00 -2.14 -34.15
N MET A 401 -10.41 -1.96 -32.96
CA MET A 401 -9.01 -1.58 -32.82
C MET A 401 -8.06 -2.61 -33.43
N LEU A 402 -8.31 -3.90 -33.19
CA LEU A 402 -7.46 -4.95 -33.76
C LEU A 402 -7.63 -5.07 -35.27
N LEU A 403 -8.86 -4.94 -35.78
CA LEU A 403 -9.14 -4.97 -37.21
C LEU A 403 -8.43 -3.80 -37.93
N ASN A 404 -8.52 -2.60 -37.38
CA ASN A 404 -7.81 -1.42 -37.89
C ASN A 404 -6.30 -1.62 -37.90
N LYS A 405 -5.73 -2.26 -36.86
CA LYS A 405 -4.30 -2.59 -36.79
C LYS A 405 -3.87 -3.62 -37.83
N ILE A 406 -4.73 -4.56 -38.23
CA ILE A 406 -4.41 -5.54 -39.28
C ILE A 406 -4.46 -4.90 -40.66
N ASN A 407 -5.35 -3.92 -40.86
CA ASN A 407 -5.55 -3.22 -42.13
C ASN A 407 -4.58 -2.06 -42.36
N SER A 408 -3.93 -1.56 -41.31
CA SER A 408 -2.84 -0.56 -41.36
C SER A 408 -1.52 -1.21 -41.70
#